data_AF-A0A7Y5QZX9-F1
#
_entry.id   AF-A0A7Y5QZX9-F1
#
_cell.length_a   1.000
_cell.length_b   1.000
_cell.length_c   1.000
_cell.angle_alpha   90.00
_cell.angle_beta   90.00
_cell.angle_gamma   90.00
#
_symmetry.space_group_name_H-M   'P 1'
#
loop_
_entity.id
_entity.type
_entity.pdbx_description
1 polymer ?
#
loop_
_entity_poly.entity_id
_entity_poly.type
_entity_poly.pdbx_seq_one_letter_code
_entity_poly.pdbx_strand_id
1 'polypeptide(L)' 'MSAPPRSTTAEALGGRCRYCNGTLPSGRRLTFCPHCGQNLTVQHCPACNTELEVGWKFCTTCGRGVADA' A
#
# COMPACT_ATOMS: atom_id res chain seq x y z
N MET A 1 -4.48 -24.33 -4.65
CA MET A 1 -4.86 -22.94 -5.02
C MET A 1 -4.17 -22.01 -4.05
N SER A 2 -2.91 -21.63 -4.33
CA SER A 2 -2.14 -20.80 -3.39
C SER A 2 -2.51 -19.34 -3.61
N ALA A 3 -3.29 -18.77 -2.70
CA ALA A 3 -3.52 -17.33 -2.64
C ALA A 3 -2.17 -16.63 -2.45
N PRO A 4 -1.81 -15.63 -3.27
CA PRO A 4 -0.56 -14.89 -3.08
C PRO A 4 -0.59 -14.26 -1.68
N PRO A 5 0.51 -14.31 -0.92
CA PRO A 5 0.51 -13.72 0.40
C PRO A 5 0.36 -12.20 0.25
N ARG A 6 -0.54 -11.59 1.03
CA ARG A 6 -0.88 -10.16 1.10
C ARG A 6 0.28 -9.31 1.63
N SER A 7 1.48 -9.50 1.08
CA SER A 7 2.70 -8.82 1.50
C SER A 7 3.27 -8.06 0.32
N THR A 8 3.61 -6.80 0.56
CA THR A 8 4.19 -5.91 -0.43
C THR A 8 5.70 -5.86 -0.25
N THR A 9 6.46 -5.76 -1.33
CA THR A 9 7.93 -5.58 -1.26
C THR A 9 8.27 -4.11 -1.30
N ALA A 10 9.35 -3.68 -0.65
CA ALA A 10 9.81 -2.29 -0.74
C ALA A 10 10.03 -1.84 -2.19
N GLU A 11 10.44 -2.73 -3.09
CA GLU A 11 10.58 -2.44 -4.53
C GLU A 11 9.26 -2.03 -5.20
N ALA A 12 8.14 -2.63 -4.82
CA ALA A 12 6.82 -2.23 -5.33
C ALA A 12 6.42 -0.81 -4.89
N LEU A 13 7.09 -0.29 -3.84
CA LEU A 13 6.89 1.05 -3.29
C LEU A 13 8.07 2.00 -3.64
N GLY A 14 8.99 1.60 -4.52
CA GLY A 14 10.15 2.42 -4.89
C GLY A 14 11.19 2.60 -3.77
N GLY A 15 11.22 1.69 -2.79
CA GLY A 15 12.20 1.68 -1.69
C GLY A 15 11.96 2.74 -0.61
N ARG A 16 10.80 3.42 -0.61
CA ARG A 16 10.49 4.50 0.34
C ARG A 16 9.04 4.41 0.81
N CYS A 17 8.80 4.83 2.05
CA CYS A 17 7.46 4.91 2.59
C CYS A 17 6.75 6.14 2.02
N ARG A 18 5.62 5.98 1.33
CA ARG A 18 4.84 7.12 0.82
C ARG A 18 4.20 8.03 1.89
N TYR A 19 4.24 7.63 3.16
CA TYR A 19 3.68 8.39 4.28
C TYR A 19 4.73 9.22 5.00
N CYS A 20 5.80 8.58 5.47
CA CYS A 20 6.86 9.26 6.23
C CYS A 20 8.13 9.53 5.41
N ASN A 21 8.17 9.10 4.15
CA ASN A 21 9.34 9.13 3.28
C ASN A 21 10.58 8.38 3.81
N GLY A 22 10.41 7.55 4.84
CA GLY A 22 11.47 6.71 5.41
C GLY A 22 11.92 5.63 4.44
N THR A 23 13.21 5.31 4.44
CA THR A 23 13.80 4.29 3.57
C THR A 23 13.30 2.90 3.96
N LEU A 24 12.73 2.19 3.00
CA LEU A 24 12.25 0.83 3.22
C LEU A 24 13.32 -0.18 2.80
N PRO A 25 13.68 -1.15 3.66
CA PRO A 25 14.64 -2.18 3.29
C PRO A 25 14.08 -3.11 2.21
N SER A 26 14.76 -3.14 1.06
CA SER A 26 14.49 -4.02 -0.09
C SER A 26 14.81 -5.49 0.19
N GLY A 27 14.21 -6.41 -0.55
CA GLY A 27 14.48 -7.85 -0.41
C GLY A 27 13.73 -8.58 0.72
N ARG A 28 12.78 -7.93 1.40
CA ARG A 28 11.87 -8.59 2.35
C ARG A 28 10.43 -8.16 2.18
N ARG A 29 9.50 -9.04 2.55
CA ARG A 29 8.07 -8.77 2.61
C ARG A 29 7.79 -7.80 3.76
N LEU A 30 7.22 -6.64 3.45
CA LEU A 30 6.88 -5.61 4.42
C LEU A 30 5.37 -5.46 4.49
N THR A 31 4.83 -5.62 5.70
CA THR A 31 3.43 -5.28 5.99
C THR A 31 3.34 -3.86 6.52
N PHE A 32 4.15 -3.54 7.54
CA PHE A 32 4.16 -2.22 8.18
C PHE A 32 5.51 -1.51 7.99
N CYS A 33 5.48 -0.18 7.97
CA CYS A 33 6.69 0.63 7.93
C CYS A 33 7.38 0.63 9.30
N PRO A 34 8.67 0.28 9.41
CA PRO A 34 9.40 0.30 10.70
C PRO A 34 9.73 1.72 11.20
N HIS A 35 9.60 2.76 10.35
CA HIS A 35 9.89 4.14 10.72
C HIS A 35 8.68 4.86 11.33
N CYS A 36 7.48 4.67 10.76
CA CYS A 36 6.26 5.35 11.22
C CYS A 36 5.15 4.41 11.68
N GLY A 37 5.33 3.09 11.57
CA GLY A 37 4.31 2.10 11.90
C GLY A 37 3.20 1.94 10.86
N GLN A 38 3.23 2.70 9.76
CA GLN A 38 2.09 2.74 8.85
C GLN A 38 1.99 1.50 7.95
N ASN A 39 0.77 1.03 7.71
CA ASN A 39 0.54 -0.19 6.93
C ASN A 39 0.78 0.06 5.43
N LEU A 40 1.71 -0.69 4.86
CA LEU A 40 2.17 -0.57 3.48
C LEU A 40 1.37 -1.49 2.52
N THR A 41 0.54 -2.37 3.07
CA THR A 41 -0.34 -3.26 2.29
C THR A 41 -1.72 -2.66 2.03
N VAL A 42 -1.99 -1.48 2.58
CA VAL A 42 -3.23 -0.73 2.35
C VAL A 42 -2.89 0.62 1.74
N GLN A 43 -3.89 1.33 1.22
CA GLN A 43 -3.84 2.62 0.56
C GLN A 43 -5.14 3.38 0.76
N HIS A 44 -5.05 4.70 0.86
CA HIS A 44 -6.23 5.53 1.05
C HIS A 44 -6.75 5.99 -0.30
N CYS A 45 -8.07 5.89 -0.47
CA CYS A 45 -8.72 6.45 -1.63
C CYS A 45 -8.50 7.97 -1.67
N PRO A 46 -8.01 8.57 -2.78
CA PRO A 46 -7.80 10.01 -2.86
C PRO A 46 -9.11 10.82 -2.79
N ALA A 47 -10.26 10.19 -2.98
CA ALA A 47 -11.56 10.86 -3.00
C ALA A 47 -12.27 10.89 -1.63
N CYS A 48 -12.24 9.78 -0.89
CA CYS A 48 -12.98 9.63 0.37
C CYS A 48 -12.11 9.17 1.55
N ASN A 49 -10.81 8.99 1.33
CA ASN A 49 -9.83 8.56 2.33
C ASN A 49 -10.08 7.18 2.96
N THR A 50 -11.02 6.38 2.41
CA THR A 50 -11.23 4.98 2.80
C THR A 50 -9.95 4.17 2.63
N GLU A 51 -9.65 3.32 3.60
CA GLU A 51 -8.56 2.35 3.52
C GLU A 51 -8.93 1.19 2.59
N LEU A 52 -8.10 0.95 1.58
CA LEU A 52 -8.22 -0.08 0.55
C LEU A 52 -6.94 -0.89 0.49
N GLU A 53 -6.99 -2.14 0.07
CA GLU A 53 -5.76 -2.92 -0.10
C GLU A 53 -4.99 -2.49 -1.36
N VAL A 54 -3.65 -2.60 -1.35
CA VAL A 54 -2.86 -2.38 -2.58
C VAL A 54 -3.22 -3.48 -3.58
N GLY A 55 -3.66 -3.07 -4.78
CA GLY A 55 -4.19 -3.97 -5.80
C GLY A 55 -5.67 -3.76 -6.13
N TRP A 56 -6.41 -3.01 -5.30
CA TRP A 56 -7.76 -2.57 -5.65
C TRP A 56 -7.72 -1.50 -6.76
N LYS A 57 -8.49 -1.73 -7.83
CA LYS A 57 -8.64 -0.78 -8.94
C LYS A 57 -9.64 0.34 -8.65
N PHE A 58 -10.65 0.05 -7.81
CA PHE A 58 -11.73 0.96 -7.48
C PHE A 58 -12.00 0.95 -5.97
N CYS A 59 -12.46 2.08 -5.43
CA CYS A 59 -12.89 2.16 -4.04
C CYS A 59 -14.25 1.50 -3.86
N THR A 60 -14.37 0.59 -2.89
CA THR A 60 -15.64 -0.05 -2.52
C THR A 60 -16.63 0.90 -1.85
N THR A 61 -16.13 1.98 -1.24
CA THR A 61 -16.96 2.93 -0.50
C THR A 61 -17.51 4.03 -1.41
N CYS A 62 -16.69 4.61 -2.31
CA CYS A 62 -17.09 5.74 -3.15
C CYS A 62 -17.16 5.43 -4.65
N GLY A 63 -16.74 4.25 -5.09
CA GLY A 63 -16.76 3.83 -6.50
C GLY A 63 -15.67 4.45 -7.39
N ARG A 64 -14.85 5.38 -6.88
CA ARG A 64 -13.83 6.07 -7.68
C ARG A 64 -12.56 5.23 -7.86
N GLY A 65 -11.88 5.37 -9.00
CA GLY A 65 -10.64 4.65 -9.31
C GLY A 65 -9.50 5.02 -8.35
N VAL A 66 -8.73 4.03 -7.89
CA VAL A 66 -7.58 4.25 -6.98
C VAL A 66 -6.26 4.43 -7.75
N ALA A 67 -6.24 4.09 -9.04
CA ALA A 67 -5.08 4.21 -9.94
C ALA A 67 -5.06 5.50 -10.78
N ASP A 68 -6.01 6.41 -10.53
CA ASP A 68 -6.13 7.68 -11.26
C ASP A 68 -5.41 8.78 -10.47
N ALA A 69 -4.10 8.89 -10.69
CA ALA A 69 -3.29 10.08 -10.41
C ALA A 69 -2.08 10.09 -11.36
#